data_AF-A0A2W6CIP7-F1
#
_entry.id   AF-A0A2W6CIP7-F1
#
_cell.length_a   1.000
_cell.length_b   1.000
_cell.length_c   1.000
_cell.angle_alpha   90.00
_cell.angle_beta   90.00
_cell.angle_gamma   90.00
#
_symmetry.space_group_name_H-M   'P 1'
#
loop_
_entity.id
_entity.type
_entity.pdbx_description
1 polymer ?
#
loop_
_entity_poly.entity_id
_entity_poly.type
_entity_poly.pdbx_seq_one_letter_code
_entity_poly.pdbx_strand_id
1 'polypeptide(L)' 'MESVLLTAGQEVELAKHIEAGLYAVERIRRAEDTAEELCPQLRRDLRRIVRDGQRAKNRLLEANLRLV' A
#
# COMPACT_ATOMS: atom_id res chain seq x y z
N MET A 1 16.61 4.69 15.64
CA MET A 1 16.19 5.37 14.40
C MET A 1 15.28 6.52 14.80
N GLU A 2 15.76 7.75 14.63
CA GLU A 2 14.96 8.97 14.79
C GLU A 2 13.86 8.94 13.71
N SER A 3 12.59 8.88 14.10
CA SER A 3 11.50 9.02 13.13
C SER A 3 11.07 10.48 13.07
N VAL A 4 11.09 11.03 11.87
CA VAL A 4 10.81 12.43 11.53
C VAL A 4 9.29 12.61 11.43
N LEU A 5 8.76 13.69 12.03
CA LEU A 5 7.36 14.10 11.85
C LEU A 5 7.06 14.25 10.35
N LEU A 6 5.91 13.75 9.89
CA LEU A 6 5.55 13.83 8.48
C LEU A 6 5.15 15.26 8.11
N THR A 7 5.57 15.71 6.94
CA THR A 7 4.99 16.90 6.32
C THR A 7 3.69 16.54 5.60
N ALA A 8 2.81 17.51 5.36
CA ALA A 8 1.56 17.28 4.61
C ALA A 8 1.81 16.63 3.23
N GLY A 9 2.89 16.99 2.55
CA GLY A 9 3.27 16.35 1.28
C GLY A 9 3.64 14.87 1.44
N GLN A 10 4.33 14.50 2.53
CA GLN A 10 4.66 13.11 2.82
C GLN A 10 3.42 12.30 3.20
N GLU A 11 2.47 12.88 3.92
CA GLU A 11 1.19 12.23 4.24
C GLU A 11 0.39 11.92 2.97
N VAL A 12 0.32 12.88 2.03
CA VAL A 12 -0.34 12.69 0.74
C VAL A 12 0.32 11.56 -0.07
N GLU A 13 1.65 11.51 -0.13
CA GLU A 13 2.34 10.42 -0.82
C GLU A 13 2.06 9.07 -0.17
N LEU A 14 2.14 8.97 1.17
CA LEU A 14 1.82 7.74 1.89
C LEU A 14 0.37 7.30 1.63
N ALA A 15 -0.59 8.23 1.60
CA ALA A 15 -1.98 7.94 1.27
C ALA A 15 -2.13 7.34 -0.13
N LYS A 16 -1.46 7.89 -1.15
CA LYS A 16 -1.46 7.33 -2.51
C LYS A 16 -0.90 5.91 -2.56
N HIS A 17 0.18 5.64 -1.85
CA HIS A 17 0.75 4.29 -1.76
C HIS A 17 -0.20 3.30 -1.08
N ILE A 18 -0.90 3.73 -0.01
CA ILE A 18 -1.90 2.92 0.67
C ILE A 18 -3.06 2.59 -0.28
N GLU A 19 -3.59 3.59 -0.99
CA GLU A 19 -4.69 3.42 -1.94
C GLU A 19 -4.31 2.49 -3.10
N ALA A 20 -3.12 2.66 -3.68
CA ALA A 20 -2.59 1.77 -4.72
C ALA A 20 -2.46 0.33 -4.21
N GLY A 21 -2.00 0.15 -2.97
CA GLY A 21 -1.94 -1.15 -2.28
C GLY A 21 -3.31 -1.81 -2.17
N LEU A 22 -4.32 -1.06 -1.72
CA LEU A 22 -5.70 -1.56 -1.58
C LEU A 22 -6.31 -1.93 -2.94
N TYR A 23 -6.10 -1.10 -3.95
CA TYR A 23 -6.54 -1.40 -5.31
C TYR A 23 -5.89 -2.68 -5.85
N ALA A 24 -4.58 -2.89 -5.59
CA ALA A 24 -3.89 -4.09 -6.01
C ALA A 24 -4.42 -5.36 -5.30
N VAL A 25 -4.79 -5.28 -4.02
CA VAL A 25 -5.47 -6.37 -3.30
C VAL A 25 -6.79 -6.70 -3.98
N GLU A 26 -7.64 -5.70 -4.22
CA GLU A 26 -8.95 -5.90 -4.84
C GLU A 26 -8.82 -6.45 -6.27
N ARG A 27 -7.82 -6.00 -7.04
CA ARG A 27 -7.58 -6.52 -8.40
C ARG A 27 -7.20 -8.00 -8.40
N ILE A 28 -6.39 -8.45 -7.45
CA ILE A 28 -6.05 -9.87 -7.26
C ILE A 28 -7.29 -10.65 -6.85
N ARG A 29 -8.06 -10.16 -5.86
CA ARG A 29 -9.27 -10.83 -5.38
C ARG A 29 -10.29 -11.01 -6.50
N ARG A 30 -10.56 -9.95 -7.26
CA ARG A 30 -11.48 -10.01 -8.41
C ARG A 30 -11.05 -11.03 -9.45
N ALA A 31 -9.76 -11.12 -9.75
CA ALA A 31 -9.26 -12.11 -10.70
C ALA A 31 -9.46 -13.55 -10.18
N GLU A 32 -9.32 -13.75 -8.86
CA GLU A 32 -9.60 -15.05 -8.23
C GLU A 32 -11.11 -15.38 -8.24
N ASP A 33 -11.96 -14.39 -7.94
CA ASP A 33 -13.43 -14.52 -7.94
C ASP A 33 -13.99 -14.83 -9.34
N THR A 34 -13.40 -14.27 -10.40
CA THR A 34 -13.85 -14.45 -11.80
C THR A 34 -13.11 -15.56 -12.55
N ALA A 35 -12.19 -16.28 -11.90
CA ALA A 35 -11.27 -17.22 -12.53
C ALA A 35 -10.46 -16.61 -13.70
N GLU A 36 -10.18 -15.30 -13.65
CA GLU A 36 -9.31 -14.61 -14.59
C GLU A 36 -7.84 -14.96 -14.31
N GLU A 37 -7.14 -15.50 -15.30
CA GLU A 37 -5.70 -15.75 -15.19
C GLU A 37 -4.89 -14.46 -15.36
N LEU A 38 -4.44 -13.89 -14.24
CA LEU A 38 -3.39 -12.87 -14.25
C LEU A 38 -2.07 -13.48 -14.70
N CYS A 39 -1.41 -12.85 -15.68
CA CYS A 39 -0.08 -13.27 -16.08
C CYS A 39 0.88 -13.27 -14.87
N PRO A 40 1.87 -14.20 -14.80
CA PRO A 40 2.73 -14.33 -13.62
C PRO A 40 3.47 -13.04 -13.25
N GLN A 41 3.86 -12.24 -14.24
CA GLN A 41 4.55 -10.96 -14.03
C GLN A 41 3.61 -9.94 -13.37
N LEU A 42 2.41 -9.75 -13.91
CA LEU A 42 1.41 -8.84 -13.35
C LEU A 42 1.04 -9.22 -11.91
N ARG A 43 0.85 -10.53 -11.63
CA ARG A 43 0.58 -10.99 -10.26
C ARG A 43 1.72 -10.66 -9.30
N ARG A 44 2.98 -10.77 -9.73
CA ARG A 44 4.16 -10.40 -8.92
C ARG A 44 4.22 -8.90 -8.66
N ASP A 45 3.93 -8.08 -9.67
CA ASP A 45 3.94 -6.62 -9.57
C ASP A 45 2.82 -6.12 -8.65
N LEU A 46 1.59 -6.64 -8.80
CA LEU A 46 0.50 -6.35 -7.89
C LEU A 46 0.86 -6.70 -6.44
N ARG A 47 1.46 -7.88 -6.20
CA ARG A 47 1.94 -8.25 -4.85
C ARG A 47 3.03 -7.31 -4.31
N ARG A 48 3.87 -6.72 -5.17
CA ARG A 48 4.84 -5.70 -4.75
C ARG A 48 4.13 -4.43 -4.30
N ILE A 49 3.12 -3.99 -5.04
CA ILE A 49 2.30 -2.81 -4.71
C ILE A 49 1.54 -3.02 -3.40
N VAL A 50 0.95 -4.20 -3.18
CA VAL A 50 0.30 -4.56 -1.89
C VAL A 50 1.27 -4.41 -0.71
N ARG A 51 2.47 -4.97 -0.82
CA ARG A 51 3.49 -4.84 0.24
C ARG A 51 3.91 -3.40 0.46
N ASP A 52 3.93 -2.60 -0.60
CA ASP A 52 4.29 -1.19 -0.52
C ASP A 52 3.24 -0.36 0.23
N GLY A 53 1.97 -0.53 -0.12
CA GLY A 53 0.86 0.10 0.61
C GLY A 53 0.82 -0.30 2.08
N GLN A 54 1.14 -1.56 2.41
CA GLN A 54 1.22 -1.99 3.81
C GLN A 54 2.37 -1.30 4.57
N ARG A 55 3.54 -1.12 3.95
CA ARG A 55 4.65 -0.36 4.56
C ARG A 55 4.29 1.10 4.73
N ALA A 56 3.61 1.71 3.75
CA ALA A 56 3.14 3.09 3.84
C ALA A 56 2.15 3.27 4.98
N LYS A 57 1.20 2.34 5.16
CA LYS A 57 0.26 2.31 6.29
C LYS A 57 0.98 2.26 7.63
N ASN A 58 1.96 1.36 7.77
CA ASN A 58 2.73 1.24 9.01
C ASN A 58 3.49 2.53 9.33
N ARG A 59 4.15 3.12 8.32
CA ARG A 59 4.87 4.38 8.49
C ARG A 59 3.95 5.54 8.88
N LEU A 60 2.77 5.63 8.27
CA LEU A 60 1.78 6.65 8.62
C LEU A 60 1.30 6.48 10.08
N LEU A 61 1.04 5.24 10.51
CA LEU A 61 0.68 4.93 11.89
C LEU A 61 1.80 5.27 12.88
N GLU A 62 3.04 4.87 12.61
CA GLU A 62 4.19 5.17 13.47
C GLU A 62 4.43 6.67 13.65
N ALA A 63 4.20 7.47 12.60
CA ALA A 63 4.28 8.92 12.69
C ALA A 63 3.16 9.53 13.53
N ASN A 64 1.93 9.01 13.40
CA ASN A 64 0.75 9.53 14.09
C ASN A 64 0.62 9.06 15.54
N LEU A 65 1.11 7.87 15.89
CA LEU A 65 1.12 7.37 17.27
C LEU A 65 2.01 8.20 18.21
N ARG A 66 2.83 9.11 17.68
CA ARG A 66 3.61 10.08 18.47
C ARG A 66 2.91 11.43 18.67
N LEU A 67 1.78 11.65 17.99
CA LEU A 67 0.95 12.85 18.13
C LEU A 67 -0.17 12.67 19.18
N VAL A 68 -0.39 11.43 19.65
CA VAL A 68 -1.34 11.07 20.71
C VAL A 68 -0.63 11.04 22.05
#